data_AF-A0A368V096-F1
#
_entry.id   AF-A0A368V096-F1
#
_cell.length_a   1.000
_cell.length_b   1.000
_cell.length_c   1.000
_cell.angle_alpha   90.00
_cell.angle_beta   90.00
_cell.angle_gamma   90.00
#
_symmetry.space_group_name_H-M   'P 1'
#
loop_
_entity.id
_entity.type
_entity.pdbx_description
1 polymer ?
#
loop_
_entity_poly.entity_id
_entity_poly.type
_entity_poly.pdbx_seq_one_letter_code
_entity_poly.pdbx_strand_id
1 'polypeptide(L)'
;MRKQSFSLWGFVIAALILVFFSVQNAGEVAFKFFIWEPYLPLSVLLIVAFLLGLIVGMIFSFRSSGKKKEKSKEKPIEPPKEEDIKPEWTESTEKE
;
A
#
# COMPACT_ATOMS: atom_id res chain seq x y z
N MET A 1 5.05 -4.50 -12.31
CA MET A 1 4.64 -4.12 -10.95
C MET A 1 3.36 -3.30 -11.06
N ARG A 2 2.18 -3.90 -10.81
CA ARG A 2 0.97 -3.08 -10.71
C ARG A 2 1.14 -2.21 -9.47
N LYS A 3 1.20 -0.89 -9.63
CA LYS A 3 1.12 0.04 -8.51
C LYS A 3 -0.24 -0.23 -7.89
N GLN A 4 -0.25 -0.90 -6.74
CA GLN A 4 -1.46 -1.03 -5.95
C GLN A 4 -1.66 0.32 -5.28
N SER A 5 -2.13 1.28 -6.06
CA SER A 5 -2.72 2.51 -5.57
C SER A 5 -4.00 2.08 -4.87
N PHE A 6 -3.88 1.66 -3.61
CA PHE A 6 -5.01 1.60 -2.70
C PHE A 6 -5.51 3.03 -2.60
N SER A 7 -6.43 3.39 -3.49
CA SER A 7 -7.14 4.64 -3.40
C SER A 7 -7.96 4.54 -2.12
N LEU A 8 -7.55 5.29 -1.08
CA LEU A 8 -8.25 5.33 0.21
C LEU A 8 -9.75 5.59 0.03
N TRP A 9 -10.11 6.26 -1.07
CA TRP A 9 -11.48 6.42 -1.54
C TRP A 9 -12.28 5.12 -1.66
N GLY A 10 -11.70 4.03 -2.16
CA GLY A 10 -12.41 2.74 -2.26
C GLY A 10 -12.82 2.20 -0.89
N PHE A 11 -11.95 2.38 0.12
CA PHE A 11 -12.24 2.00 1.49
C PHE A 11 -13.30 2.90 2.12
N VAL A 12 -13.22 4.21 1.87
CA VAL A 12 -14.22 5.19 2.34
C VAL A 12 -15.59 4.91 1.75
N ILE A 13 -15.68 4.63 0.44
CA ILE A 13 -16.93 4.27 -0.22
C ILE A 13 -17.51 2.98 0.36
N ALA A 14 -16.68 1.95 0.56
CA ALA A 14 -17.12 0.70 1.17
C ALA A 14 -17.64 0.91 2.59
N ALA A 15 -16.97 1.73 3.40
CA ALA A 15 -17.40 2.06 4.76
C ALA A 15 -18.73 2.83 4.77
N LEU A 16 -18.91 3.79 3.86
CA LEU A 16 -20.17 4.52 3.73
C LEU A 16 -21.33 3.60 3.35
N ILE A 17 -21.15 2.73 2.35
CA ILE A 17 -22.16 1.75 1.95
C ILE A 17 -22.55 0.86 3.13
N LEU A 18 -21.56 0.39 3.90
CA LEU A 18 -21.79 -0.42 5.08
C LEU A 18 -22.65 0.32 6.12
N VAL A 19 -22.33 1.58 6.41
CA VAL A 19 -23.08 2.41 7.37
C VAL A 19 -24.52 2.62 6.89
N PHE A 20 -24.71 2.96 5.61
CA PHE A 20 -26.04 3.11 5.02
C PHE A 20 -26.86 1.83 5.11
N PHE A 21 -26.25 0.71 4.75
CA PHE A 21 -26.89 -0.60 4.81
C PHE A 21 -27.21 -0.99 6.25
N SER A 22 -26.34 -0.66 7.21
CA SER A 22 -26.56 -0.84 8.65
C SER A 22 -27.77 -0.04 9.15
N VAL A 23 -27.84 1.28 8.86
CA VAL A 23 -28.94 2.14 9.33
C VAL A 23 -30.29 1.70 8.75
N GLN A 24 -30.32 1.32 7.47
CA GLN A 24 -31.56 0.88 6.81
C GLN A 24 -31.99 -0.52 7.23
N ASN A 25 -31.05 -1.39 7.59
CA ASN A 25 -31.32 -2.75 8.06
C ASN A 25 -31.31 -2.82 9.60
N ALA A 26 -31.87 -1.83 10.29
CA ALA A 26 -32.04 -1.86 11.74
C ALA A 26 -33.08 -2.92 12.22
N GLY A 27 -33.65 -3.70 11.30
CA GLY A 27 -34.53 -4.82 11.62
C GLY A 27 -33.82 -5.88 12.47
N GLU A 28 -34.55 -6.42 13.43
CA GLU A 28 -34.07 -7.49 14.30
C GLU A 28 -33.99 -8.80 13.52
N VAL A 29 -32.84 -9.46 13.61
CA VAL A 29 -32.58 -10.77 13.00
C VAL A 29 -32.27 -11.75 14.13
N ALA A 30 -32.92 -12.91 14.08
CA ALA A 30 -32.59 -14.02 14.97
C ALA A 30 -31.18 -14.52 14.60
N PHE A 31 -30.22 -14.30 15.50
CA PHE A 31 -28.85 -14.77 15.33
C PHE A 31 -28.65 -16.02 16.19
N LYS A 32 -28.39 -17.16 15.55
CA LYS A 32 -28.14 -18.42 16.26
C LYS A 32 -26.63 -18.65 16.40
N PHE A 33 -26.09 -18.36 17.57
CA PHE A 33 -24.71 -18.61 17.92
C PHE A 33 -24.56 -19.84 18.79
N PHE A 34 -24.37 -20.99 18.14
CA PHE A 34 -24.15 -22.30 18.75
C PHE A 34 -25.32 -22.78 19.65
N ILE A 35 -25.48 -22.21 20.84
CA ILE A 35 -26.56 -22.50 21.80
C ILE A 35 -27.45 -21.26 22.05
N TRP A 36 -26.95 -20.07 21.73
CA TRP A 36 -27.63 -18.80 22.05
C TRP A 36 -28.38 -18.27 20.83
N GLU A 37 -29.58 -17.75 21.06
CA GLU A 37 -30.44 -17.18 20.02
C GLU A 37 -30.80 -15.71 20.33
N PRO A 38 -29.82 -14.80 20.48
CA PRO A 38 -30.14 -13.39 20.67
C PRO A 38 -30.75 -12.79 19.39
N TYR A 39 -31.75 -11.94 19.57
CA TYR A 39 -32.26 -11.06 18.52
C TYR A 39 -31.36 -9.85 18.47
N LEU A 40 -30.61 -9.71 17.37
CA LEU A 40 -29.70 -8.60 17.15
C LEU A 40 -30.11 -7.85 15.88
N PRO A 41 -30.01 -6.52 15.86
CA PRO A 41 -30.15 -5.76 14.63
C PRO A 41 -29.14 -6.23 13.57
N LEU A 42 -29.55 -6.33 12.31
CA LEU A 42 -28.70 -6.76 11.19
C LEU A 42 -27.44 -5.88 11.07
N SER A 43 -27.55 -4.60 11.42
CA SER A 43 -26.44 -3.64 11.54
C SER A 43 -25.28 -4.14 12.40
N VAL A 44 -25.56 -4.73 13.55
CA VAL A 44 -24.53 -5.22 14.48
C VAL A 44 -23.74 -6.35 13.82
N LEU A 45 -24.43 -7.26 13.13
CA LEU A 45 -23.81 -8.36 12.39
C LEU A 45 -22.89 -7.87 11.27
N LEU A 46 -23.32 -6.85 10.53
CA LEU A 46 -22.54 -6.24 9.44
C LEU A 46 -21.26 -5.57 9.93
N ILE A 47 -21.35 -4.83 11.05
CA ILE A 47 -20.19 -4.18 11.66
C ILE A 47 -19.17 -5.23 12.10
N VAL A 48 -19.62 -6.30 12.77
CA VAL A 48 -18.74 -7.39 13.20
C VAL A 48 -18.11 -8.09 11.99
N ALA A 49 -18.89 -8.41 10.95
CA ALA A 49 -18.38 -9.04 9.75
C ALA A 49 -17.33 -8.17 9.02
N PHE A 50 -17.56 -6.86 8.95
CA PHE A 50 -16.61 -5.91 8.36
C PHE A 50 -15.31 -5.82 9.17
N LEU A 51 -15.40 -5.74 10.49
CA LEU A 51 -14.24 -5.73 11.39
C LEU A 51 -13.40 -7.00 11.23
N LEU A 52 -14.04 -8.17 11.15
CA LEU A 52 -13.35 -9.44 10.90
C LEU A 52 -12.65 -9.43 9.53
N GLY A 53 -13.33 -8.95 8.48
CA GLY A 53 -12.74 -8.80 7.16
C GLY A 53 -11.52 -7.86 7.15
N LEU A 54 -11.58 -6.77 7.91
CA LEU A 54 -10.45 -5.84 8.11
C LEU A 54 -9.26 -6.51 8.79
N ILE A 55 -9.50 -7.25 9.88
CA ILE A 55 -8.45 -7.97 10.61
C ILE A 55 -7.78 -8.99 9.69
N VAL A 56 -8.56 -9.80 8.98
CA VAL A 56 -8.05 -10.79 8.02
C VAL A 56 -7.26 -10.10 6.89
N GLY A 57 -7.79 -9.02 6.34
CA GLY A 57 -7.12 -8.23 5.29
C GLY A 57 -5.78 -7.66 5.76
N MET A 58 -5.72 -7.13 6.99
CA MET A 58 -4.48 -6.65 7.61
C MET A 58 -3.46 -7.78 7.76
N ILE A 59 -3.87 -8.93 8.29
CA ILE A 59 -3.00 -10.11 8.47
C ILE A 59 -2.42 -10.55 7.12
N PHE A 60 -3.23 -10.62 6.07
CA PHE A 60 -2.77 -10.98 4.72
C PHE A 60 -1.83 -9.93 4.11
N SER A 61 -2.10 -8.64 4.34
CA SER A 61 -1.24 -7.55 3.86
C SER A 61 0.15 -7.57 4.50
N PHE A 62 0.22 -7.83 5.81
CA PHE A 62 1.49 -7.97 6.53
C PHE A 62 2.32 -9.15 6.02
N ARG A 63 1.70 -10.27 5.66
CA ARG A 63 2.40 -11.43 5.09
C ARG A 63 3.02 -11.14 3.70
N SER A 64 2.39 -10.27 2.92
CA SER A 64 2.79 -9.96 1.53
C SER A 64 3.95 -8.96 1.43
N SER A 65 4.14 -8.08 2.43
CA SER A 65 5.11 -6.98 2.38
C SER A 65 6.58 -7.40 2.58
N GLY A 66 6.86 -8.67 2.90
CA GLY A 66 8.20 -9.19 3.17
C GLY A 66 9.15 -9.34 1.97
N LYS A 67 8.75 -8.95 0.75
CA LYS A 67 9.61 -9.03 -0.45
C LYS A 67 9.93 -7.65 -1.03
N LYS A 68 10.44 -6.74 -0.21
CA LYS A 68 11.09 -5.52 -0.71
C LYS A 68 12.50 -5.88 -1.16
N LYS A 69 12.68 -6.25 -2.43
CA LYS A 69 14.00 -6.30 -3.04
C LYS A 69 14.62 -4.91 -2.92
N GLU A 70 15.74 -4.82 -2.21
CA GLU A 70 16.67 -3.70 -2.30
C GLU A 70 16.94 -3.43 -3.78
N LYS A 71 16.37 -2.34 -4.32
CA LYS A 71 16.96 -1.72 -5.49
C LYS A 71 18.15 -0.94 -4.98
N SER A 72 19.29 -1.61 -5.09
CA SER A 72 20.63 -1.08 -4.91
C SER A 72 20.73 0.34 -5.45
N LYS A 73 21.41 1.18 -4.68
CA LYS A 73 21.77 2.56 -5.01
C LYS A 73 22.62 2.56 -6.28
N GLU A 74 22.04 2.88 -7.42
CA GLU A 74 22.82 3.31 -8.57
C GLU A 74 23.12 4.79 -8.38
N LYS A 75 24.31 5.08 -7.84
CA LYS A 75 24.86 6.45 -7.83
C LYS A 75 24.99 6.88 -9.30
N PRO A 76 24.50 8.07 -9.68
CA PRO A 76 24.81 8.63 -10.99
C PRO A 76 26.32 8.68 -11.19
N ILE A 77 26.82 8.03 -12.25
CA ILE A 77 28.20 8.18 -12.69
C ILE A 77 28.27 9.58 -13.30
N GLU A 78 28.87 10.52 -12.57
CA GLU A 78 29.21 11.83 -13.15
C GLU A 78 30.28 11.61 -14.24
N PRO A 79 30.11 12.18 -15.46
CA PRO A 79 31.11 12.04 -16.50
C PRO A 79 32.44 12.68 -16.05
N PRO A 80 33.60 12.12 -16.46
CA PRO A 80 34.91 12.66 -16.09
C PRO A 80 35.00 14.15 -16.45
N LYS A 81 35.44 14.97 -15.48
CA LYS A 81 35.67 16.39 -15.70
C LYS A 81 36.77 16.56 -16.75
N GLU A 82 36.50 17.41 -17.74
CA GLU A 82 37.30 17.70 -18.93
C GLU A 82 38.69 18.34 -18.65
N GLU A 83 39.08 18.51 -17.38
CA GLU A 83 40.34 19.15 -16.99
C GLU A 83 41.59 18.25 -17.15
N ASP A 84 41.45 16.93 -17.27
CA ASP A 84 42.59 16.00 -17.39
C ASP A 84 43.07 15.79 -18.84
N ILE A 85 42.46 16.43 -19.84
CA ILE A 85 42.93 16.36 -21.24
C ILE A 85 43.71 17.63 -21.58
N LYS A 86 44.91 17.77 -21.00
CA LYS A 86 45.90 18.72 -21.49
C LYS A 86 46.90 17.97 -22.38
N PRO A 87 46.98 18.23 -23.70
CA PRO A 87 47.94 17.53 -24.54
C PRO A 87 49.39 17.94 -24.19
N GLU A 88 50.17 16.96 -23.75
CA GLU A 88 51.59 16.99 -23.37
C GLU A 88 52.57 17.30 -24.53
N TRP A 89 52.12 17.89 -25.65
CA TRP A 89 52.95 18.08 -26.84
C TRP A 89 53.17 19.54 -27.25
N THR A 90 52.89 20.50 -26.36
CA THR A 90 52.98 21.94 -26.72
C THR A 90 54.28 22.62 -26.30
N GLU A 91 55.32 21.91 -25.85
CA GLU A 91 56.53 22.56 -25.30
C GLU A 91 57.88 22.05 -25.83
N SER A 92 57.95 21.47 -27.04
CA SER A 92 59.24 21.04 -27.62
C SER A 92 59.56 21.55 -29.02
N THR A 93 58.83 22.55 -29.54
CA THR A 93 59.14 23.16 -30.85
C THR A 93 59.21 24.67 -30.78
N GLU A 94 59.91 25.22 -29.78
CA GLU A 94 60.25 26.65 -29.81
C GLU A 94 61.44 27.01 -28.91
N LYS A 95 62.61 26.37 -29.10
CA LYS A 95 63.90 26.96 -28.74
C LYS A 95 64.99 26.51 -29.72
N GLU A 96 65.39 27.47 -30.55
CA GLU A 96 66.68 27.71 -31.23
C GLU A 96 67.43 26.56 -31.92
#